data_AF-A0A538FNI3-F1
#
_entry.id   AF-A0A538FNI3-F1
#
_cell.length_a   1.000
_cell.length_b   1.000
_cell.length_c   1.000
_cell.angle_alpha   90.00
_cell.angle_beta   90.00
_cell.angle_gamma   90.00
#
_symmetry.space_group_name_H-M   'P 1'
#
loop_
_entity.id
_entity.type
_entity.pdbx_description
1 polymer ?
#
loop_
_entity_poly.entity_id
_entity_poly.type
_entity_poly.pdbx_seq_one_letter_code
_entity_poly.pdbx_strand_id
1 'polypeptide(L)'
;MFRSRKRPALLSILGVVFVCLLVAWLIVNAIKTPTDFFNVLLIGITQGSVYALVALGYTLVYGILQLINFAHGDVFALSGLFSTTVILSWFGLSDASTTLGIVVGLGATFVIVAAFGGLVNSTIEFVAYRRLRNAPRLAVLITAVGMSFIIQNISLAIYGVNAHSIPPLISSNNIFTIGGVHYAWDAFFVILVTAPVLVLLSWLVKSTRQGKSMRATSQ
;
A
#
# COMPACT_ATOMS: atom_id res chain seq x y z
N MET A 1 43.65 -2.72 -2.98
CA MET A 1 43.82 -4.18 -2.85
C MET A 1 42.64 -4.75 -2.05
N PHE A 2 41.51 -5.04 -2.71
CA PHE A 2 40.33 -5.66 -2.06
C PHE A 2 40.26 -7.14 -2.45
N ARG A 3 40.44 -8.03 -1.47
CA ARG A 3 40.28 -9.48 -1.64
C ARG A 3 38.79 -9.82 -1.87
N SER A 4 38.49 -10.42 -3.02
CA SER A 4 37.23 -11.10 -3.32
C SER A 4 37.01 -12.24 -2.32
N ARG A 5 36.11 -12.04 -1.35
CA ARG A 5 35.59 -13.14 -0.52
C ARG A 5 34.65 -13.97 -1.40
N LYS A 6 35.12 -15.13 -1.88
CA LYS A 6 34.26 -16.16 -2.49
C LYS A 6 33.14 -16.48 -1.49
N ARG A 7 31.87 -16.18 -1.85
CA ARG A 7 30.70 -16.58 -1.05
C ARG A 7 30.72 -18.12 -0.94
N PRO A 8 30.42 -18.71 0.23
CA PRO A 8 30.48 -20.16 0.38
C PRO A 8 29.41 -20.82 -0.50
N ALA A 9 29.83 -21.71 -1.41
CA ALA A 9 28.99 -22.39 -2.40
C ALA A 9 27.78 -23.13 -1.79
N LEU A 10 27.88 -23.48 -0.51
CA LEU A 10 26.83 -24.13 0.29
C LEU A 10 25.56 -23.26 0.41
N LEU A 11 25.69 -21.94 0.58
CA LEU A 11 24.54 -21.03 0.67
C LEU A 11 23.78 -20.93 -0.65
N SER A 12 24.49 -20.91 -1.78
CA SER A 12 23.85 -20.91 -3.10
C SER A 12 23.14 -22.23 -3.40
N ILE A 13 23.73 -23.37 -3.03
CA ILE A 13 23.12 -24.69 -3.23
C ILE A 13 21.84 -24.81 -2.39
N LEU A 14 21.89 -24.42 -1.11
CA LEU A 14 20.71 -24.41 -0.24
C LEU A 14 19.60 -23.52 -0.79
N GLY A 15 19.95 -22.33 -1.31
CA GLY A 15 18.98 -21.43 -1.95
C GLY A 15 18.30 -22.06 -3.17
N VAL A 16 19.06 -22.71 -4.05
CA VAL A 16 18.51 -23.39 -5.23
C VAL A 16 17.60 -24.55 -4.82
N VAL A 17 18.03 -25.39 -3.86
CA VAL A 17 17.23 -26.51 -3.36
C VAL A 17 15.91 -26.02 -2.77
N PHE A 18 15.94 -24.95 -1.97
CA PHE A 18 14.72 -24.35 -1.40
C PHE A 18 13.75 -23.88 -2.48
N VAL A 19 14.25 -23.18 -3.52
CA VAL A 19 13.43 -22.72 -4.64
C VAL A 19 12.83 -23.90 -5.41
N CYS A 20 13.62 -24.94 -5.69
CA CYS A 20 13.13 -26.15 -6.37
C CYS A 20 12.03 -26.85 -5.57
N LEU A 21 12.19 -26.99 -4.25
CA LEU A 21 11.17 -27.58 -3.37
C LEU A 21 9.89 -26.75 -3.36
N LEU A 22 10.00 -25.42 -3.30
CA LEU A 22 8.86 -24.51 -3.34
C LEU A 22 8.11 -24.61 -4.68
N VAL A 23 8.83 -24.66 -5.79
CA VAL A 23 8.23 -24.82 -7.13
C VAL A 23 7.54 -26.17 -7.27
N ALA A 24 8.18 -27.25 -6.82
CA ALA A 24 7.56 -28.58 -6.82
C ALA A 24 6.27 -28.60 -5.98
N TRP A 25 6.29 -27.97 -4.80
CA TRP A 25 5.12 -27.82 -3.94
C TRP A 25 3.98 -27.05 -4.62
N LEU A 26 4.29 -25.94 -5.31
CA LEU A 26 3.30 -25.17 -6.07
C LEU A 26 2.68 -25.99 -7.21
N ILE A 27 3.49 -26.73 -7.97
CA ILE A 27 3.00 -27.57 -9.08
C ILE A 27 2.07 -28.67 -8.56
N VAL A 28 2.43 -29.31 -7.45
CA VAL A 28 1.58 -30.36 -6.85
C VAL A 28 0.23 -29.78 -6.43
N ASN A 29 0.18 -28.61 -5.81
CA ASN A 29 -1.08 -27.96 -5.42
C ASN A 29 -1.90 -27.49 -6.62
N ALA A 30 -1.26 -26.98 -7.66
CA ALA A 30 -1.93 -26.59 -8.90
C ALA A 30 -2.65 -27.76 -9.58
N ILE A 31 -2.12 -28.97 -9.47
CA ILE A 31 -2.72 -30.19 -10.04
C ILE A 31 -3.76 -30.80 -9.09
N LYS A 32 -3.46 -30.88 -7.79
CA LYS A 32 -4.34 -31.56 -6.81
C LYS A 32 -5.60 -30.76 -6.48
N THR A 33 -5.48 -29.44 -6.33
CA THR A 33 -6.58 -28.55 -5.93
C THR A 33 -6.52 -27.27 -6.77
N PRO A 34 -6.84 -27.35 -8.09
CA PRO A 34 -6.68 -26.24 -9.01
C PRO A 34 -7.53 -25.03 -8.62
N THR A 35 -8.75 -25.25 -8.13
CA THR A 35 -9.67 -24.17 -7.70
C THR A 35 -9.08 -23.33 -6.59
N ASP A 36 -8.62 -23.97 -5.52
CA ASP A 36 -8.05 -23.30 -4.34
C ASP A 36 -6.74 -22.60 -4.69
N PHE A 37 -5.91 -23.25 -5.54
CA PHE A 37 -4.68 -22.66 -6.03
C PHE A 37 -4.93 -21.33 -6.76
N PHE A 38 -5.86 -21.30 -7.72
CA PHE A 38 -6.18 -20.09 -8.46
C PHE A 38 -6.90 -19.04 -7.60
N ASN A 39 -7.76 -19.42 -6.67
CA ASN A 39 -8.39 -18.50 -5.72
C ASN A 39 -7.34 -17.78 -4.86
N VAL A 40 -6.41 -18.54 -4.27
CA VAL A 40 -5.32 -17.97 -3.45
C VAL A 40 -4.36 -17.12 -4.29
N LEU A 41 -4.09 -17.53 -5.53
CA LEU A 41 -3.28 -16.75 -6.46
C LEU A 41 -3.92 -15.39 -6.78
N LEU A 42 -5.23 -15.35 -7.03
CA LEU A 42 -5.95 -14.11 -7.28
C LEU A 42 -5.97 -13.21 -6.05
N ILE A 43 -6.23 -13.75 -4.86
CA ILE A 43 -6.12 -13.01 -3.58
C ILE A 43 -4.70 -12.43 -3.44
N GLY A 44 -3.68 -13.23 -3.72
CA GLY A 44 -2.28 -12.80 -3.68
C GLY A 44 -1.97 -11.66 -4.65
N ILE A 45 -2.51 -11.69 -5.87
CA ILE A 45 -2.35 -10.61 -6.85
C ILE A 45 -3.07 -9.34 -6.37
N THR A 46 -4.30 -9.44 -5.90
CA THR A 46 -5.08 -8.30 -5.40
C THR A 46 -4.37 -7.63 -4.23
N GLN A 47 -3.99 -8.38 -3.19
CA GLN A 47 -3.28 -7.82 -2.03
C GLN A 47 -1.87 -7.35 -2.40
N GLY A 48 -1.19 -8.08 -3.30
CA GLY A 48 0.11 -7.71 -3.82
C GLY A 48 0.10 -6.37 -4.57
N SER A 49 -1.00 -6.03 -5.27
CA SER A 49 -1.14 -4.73 -5.94
C SER A 49 -1.20 -3.56 -4.96
N VAL A 50 -1.91 -3.71 -3.84
CA VAL A 50 -1.96 -2.73 -2.76
C VAL A 50 -0.59 -2.58 -2.12
N TYR A 51 0.08 -3.70 -1.80
CA TYR A 51 1.43 -3.67 -1.25
C TYR A 51 2.46 -3.06 -2.22
N ALA A 52 2.33 -3.33 -3.52
CA ALA A 52 3.17 -2.71 -4.53
C ALA A 52 2.97 -1.19 -4.57
N LEU A 53 1.73 -0.70 -4.41
CA LEU A 53 1.44 0.73 -4.35
C LEU A 53 2.04 1.38 -3.10
N VAL A 54 1.89 0.75 -1.94
CA VAL A 54 2.50 1.23 -0.68
C VAL A 54 4.03 1.22 -0.78
N ALA A 55 4.63 0.14 -1.30
CA ALA A 55 6.07 0.03 -1.51
C ALA A 55 6.58 1.10 -2.48
N LEU A 56 5.85 1.36 -3.57
CA LEU A 56 6.17 2.41 -4.51
C LEU A 56 6.19 3.77 -3.79
N GLY A 57 5.16 4.10 -3.01
CA GLY A 57 5.13 5.32 -2.19
C GLY A 57 6.36 5.47 -1.29
N TYR A 58 6.73 4.40 -0.58
CA TYR A 58 7.91 4.39 0.29
C TYR A 58 9.21 4.63 -0.50
N THR A 59 9.38 3.95 -1.65
CA THR A 59 10.57 4.14 -2.50
C THR A 59 10.67 5.54 -3.10
N LEU A 60 9.54 6.21 -3.37
CA LEU A 60 9.54 7.57 -3.87
C LEU A 60 9.95 8.58 -2.80
N VAL A 61 9.39 8.46 -1.60
CA VAL A 61 9.74 9.35 -0.47
C VAL A 61 11.22 9.19 -0.15
N TYR A 62 11.70 7.95 0.02
CA TYR A 62 13.10 7.69 0.30
C TYR A 62 14.02 8.10 -0.87
N GLY A 63 13.62 7.87 -2.11
CA GLY A 63 14.41 8.19 -3.29
C GLY A 63 14.66 9.70 -3.49
N ILE A 64 13.78 10.54 -2.94
CA ILE A 64 13.89 12.01 -3.04
C ILE A 64 14.50 12.60 -1.77
N LEU A 65 13.96 12.25 -0.59
CA LEU A 65 14.40 12.84 0.68
C LEU A 65 15.65 12.15 1.25
N GLN A 66 15.93 10.90 0.87
CA GLN A 66 16.98 10.05 1.46
C GLN A 66 16.86 9.90 2.99
N LEU A 67 15.67 10.16 3.54
CA LEU A 67 15.33 10.01 4.95
C LEU A 67 14.39 8.82 5.11
N ILE A 68 14.62 8.02 6.16
CA ILE A 68 13.74 6.92 6.53
C ILE A 68 12.49 7.52 7.19
N ASN A 69 11.33 7.36 6.55
CA ASN A 69 10.05 7.81 7.08
C ASN A 69 9.24 6.60 7.60
N PHE A 70 9.35 6.29 8.90
CA PHE A 70 8.55 5.22 9.51
C PHE A 70 7.07 5.53 9.61
N ALA A 71 6.71 6.82 9.73
CA ALA A 71 5.34 7.28 9.84
C ALA A 71 4.49 7.02 8.58
N HIS A 72 5.09 6.71 7.43
CA HIS A 72 4.33 6.47 6.18
C HIS A 72 3.28 5.36 6.35
N GLY A 73 3.62 4.27 7.05
CA GLY A 73 2.67 3.18 7.31
C GLY A 73 1.50 3.62 8.20
N ASP A 74 1.79 4.43 9.22
CA ASP A 74 0.77 4.94 10.13
C ASP A 74 -0.14 5.97 9.46
N VAL A 75 0.39 6.81 8.57
CA VAL A 75 -0.41 7.73 7.76
C VAL A 75 -1.35 6.96 6.82
N PHE A 76 -0.88 5.84 6.24
CA PHE A 76 -1.72 4.97 5.42
C PHE A 76 -2.85 4.36 6.26
N ALA A 77 -2.55 3.82 7.44
CA ALA A 77 -3.55 3.29 8.36
C ALA A 77 -4.55 4.35 8.83
N LEU A 78 -4.08 5.54 9.24
CA LEU A 78 -4.93 6.66 9.65
C LEU A 78 -5.84 7.12 8.50
N SER A 79 -5.33 7.15 7.26
CA SER A 79 -6.14 7.50 6.08
C SER A 79 -7.21 6.44 5.80
N GLY A 80 -6.89 5.16 6.03
CA GLY A 80 -7.86 4.06 5.97
C GLY A 80 -8.97 4.20 7.02
N LEU A 81 -8.62 4.52 8.27
CA LEU A 81 -9.61 4.81 9.32
C LEU A 81 -10.44 6.06 8.99
N PHE A 82 -9.81 7.10 8.48
CA PHE A 82 -10.52 8.30 8.05
C PHE A 82 -11.52 8.01 6.92
N SER A 83 -11.19 7.07 6.02
CA SER A 83 -12.13 6.65 4.98
C SER A 83 -13.43 6.08 5.54
N THR A 84 -13.40 5.38 6.69
CA THR A 84 -14.62 4.83 7.30
C THR A 84 -15.53 5.97 7.81
N THR A 85 -14.96 7.02 8.40
CA THR A 85 -15.70 8.21 8.81
C THR A 85 -16.33 8.92 7.62
N VAL A 86 -15.59 9.11 6.53
CA VAL A 86 -16.10 9.77 5.33
C VAL A 86 -17.24 8.95 4.72
N ILE A 87 -17.06 7.64 4.58
CA ILE A 87 -18.05 6.73 4.00
C ILE A 87 -19.33 6.68 4.84
N LEU A 88 -19.18 6.43 6.15
CA LEU A 88 -20.31 6.15 7.04
C LEU A 88 -20.98 7.41 7.59
N SER A 89 -20.18 8.39 8.03
CA SER A 89 -20.71 9.56 8.73
C SER A 89 -21.02 10.72 7.79
N TRP A 90 -20.20 10.95 6.75
CA TRP A 90 -20.40 12.10 5.87
C TRP A 90 -21.32 11.77 4.70
N PHE A 91 -21.10 10.62 4.04
CA PHE A 91 -21.93 10.19 2.91
C PHE A 91 -23.06 9.23 3.30
N GLY A 92 -23.02 8.62 4.50
CA GLY A 92 -24.07 7.70 4.94
C GLY A 92 -24.23 6.48 4.04
N LEU A 93 -23.15 6.07 3.35
CA LEU A 93 -23.19 5.02 2.36
C LEU A 93 -23.53 3.68 3.03
N SER A 94 -24.52 3.01 2.44
CA SER A 94 -25.02 1.71 2.87
C SER A 94 -25.42 0.87 1.66
N ASP A 95 -25.63 -0.42 1.85
CA ASP A 95 -26.01 -1.37 0.79
C ASP A 95 -27.34 -1.00 0.11
N ALA A 96 -28.17 -0.18 0.76
CA ALA A 96 -29.44 0.34 0.22
C ALA A 96 -29.27 1.61 -0.63
N SER A 97 -28.05 2.15 -0.74
CA SER A 97 -27.77 3.36 -1.50
C SER A 97 -27.87 3.10 -3.00
N THR A 98 -28.39 4.07 -3.75
CA THR A 98 -28.44 3.99 -5.22
C THR A 98 -27.04 3.80 -5.81
N THR A 99 -26.89 2.98 -6.86
CA THR A 99 -25.60 2.73 -7.53
C THR A 99 -24.85 4.02 -7.87
N LEU A 100 -25.56 5.05 -8.35
CA LEU A 100 -24.97 6.35 -8.66
C LEU A 100 -24.44 7.05 -7.40
N GLY A 101 -25.18 6.98 -6.29
CA GLY A 101 -24.75 7.50 -5.00
C GLY A 101 -23.50 6.80 -4.46
N ILE A 102 -23.41 5.48 -4.65
CA ILE A 102 -22.24 4.69 -4.27
C ILE A 102 -21.02 5.10 -5.11
N VAL A 103 -21.15 5.19 -6.43
CA VAL A 103 -20.04 5.56 -7.31
C VAL A 103 -19.55 6.98 -7.01
N VAL A 104 -20.47 7.95 -6.88
CA VAL A 104 -20.12 9.34 -6.56
C VAL A 104 -19.53 9.43 -5.15
N GLY A 105 -20.11 8.75 -4.17
CA GLY A 105 -19.64 8.75 -2.78
C GLY A 105 -18.26 8.11 -2.63
N LEU A 106 -18.00 6.98 -3.29
CA LEU A 106 -16.67 6.35 -3.33
C LEU A 106 -15.65 7.21 -4.06
N GLY A 107 -16.02 7.83 -5.19
CA GLY A 107 -15.16 8.76 -5.91
C GLY A 107 -14.79 9.99 -5.08
N ALA A 108 -15.77 10.59 -4.40
CA ALA A 108 -15.54 11.72 -3.49
C ALA A 108 -14.68 11.29 -2.29
N THR A 109 -14.96 10.12 -1.70
CA THR A 109 -14.15 9.55 -0.62
C THR A 109 -12.70 9.38 -1.04
N PHE A 110 -12.45 8.83 -2.24
CA PHE A 110 -11.09 8.67 -2.77
C PHE A 110 -10.33 10.01 -2.80
N VAL A 111 -10.94 11.07 -3.33
CA VAL A 111 -10.32 12.39 -3.43
C VAL A 111 -10.09 13.00 -2.04
N ILE A 112 -11.10 12.95 -1.16
CA ILE A 112 -11.02 13.51 0.20
C ILE A 112 -9.95 12.81 1.02
N VAL A 113 -9.90 11.48 0.99
CA VAL A 113 -8.93 10.69 1.76
C VAL A 113 -7.52 10.86 1.19
N ALA A 114 -7.35 10.91 -0.13
CA ALA A 114 -6.06 11.21 -0.75
C ALA A 114 -5.55 12.60 -0.36
N ALA A 115 -6.42 13.62 -0.35
CA ALA A 115 -6.08 14.96 0.10
C ALA A 115 -5.73 14.98 1.60
N PHE A 116 -6.49 14.29 2.44
CA PHE A 116 -6.22 14.17 3.87
C PHE A 116 -4.86 13.53 4.15
N GLY A 117 -4.57 12.35 3.57
CA GLY A 117 -3.28 11.68 3.73
C GLY A 117 -2.11 12.54 3.23
N GLY A 118 -2.30 13.23 2.10
CA GLY A 118 -1.33 14.19 1.57
C GLY A 118 -1.08 15.38 2.50
N LEU A 119 -2.12 15.95 3.11
CA LEU A 119 -2.02 17.04 4.08
C LEU A 119 -1.33 16.61 5.37
N VAL A 120 -1.68 15.43 5.90
CA VAL A 120 -1.03 14.86 7.09
C VAL A 120 0.46 14.67 6.82
N ASN A 121 0.82 14.02 5.70
CA ASN A 121 2.22 13.79 5.36
C ASN A 121 2.99 15.09 5.12
N SER A 122 2.37 16.08 4.46
CA SER A 122 2.97 17.41 4.26
C SER A 122 3.19 18.16 5.57
N THR A 123 2.25 18.01 6.52
CA THR A 123 2.37 18.60 7.86
C THR A 123 3.52 17.96 8.64
N ILE A 124 3.65 16.63 8.58
CA ILE A 124 4.77 15.91 9.21
C ILE A 124 6.10 16.37 8.61
N GLU A 125 6.19 16.48 7.29
CA GLU A 125 7.39 16.99 6.62
C GLU A 125 7.73 18.40 7.10
N PHE A 126 6.75 19.31 7.14
CA PHE A 126 6.99 20.70 7.53
C PHE A 126 7.38 20.88 9.00
N VAL A 127 6.69 20.17 9.90
CA VAL A 127 6.85 20.34 11.35
C VAL A 127 8.05 19.56 11.88
N ALA A 128 8.29 18.35 11.37
CA ALA A 128 9.29 17.44 11.90
C ALA A 128 10.53 17.37 11.01
N TYR A 129 10.41 16.83 9.79
CA TYR A 129 11.56 16.45 8.98
C TYR A 129 12.32 17.64 8.39
N ARG A 130 11.61 18.65 7.87
CA ARG A 130 12.21 19.82 7.22
C ARG A 130 13.14 20.59 8.15
N ARG A 131 12.83 20.63 9.46
CA ARG A 131 13.66 21.29 10.48
C ARG A 131 14.94 20.52 10.80
N LEU A 132 14.97 19.22 10.51
CA LEU A 132 16.06 18.32 10.83
C LEU A 132 16.91 17.95 9.62
N ARG A 133 16.74 18.64 8.48
CA ARG A 133 17.48 18.35 7.24
C ARG A 133 19.00 18.45 7.39
N ASN A 134 19.48 19.32 8.28
CA ASN A 134 20.92 19.50 8.55
C ASN A 134 21.38 18.75 9.81
N ALA A 135 20.49 18.01 10.49
CA ALA A 135 20.80 17.31 11.72
C ALA A 135 21.46 15.94 11.43
N PRO A 136 22.14 15.33 12.42
CA PRO A 136 22.65 13.97 12.29
C PRO A 136 21.54 12.96 11.95
N ARG A 137 21.84 11.95 11.13
CA ARG A 137 20.87 10.93 10.68
C ARG A 137 20.12 10.24 11.84
N LEU A 138 20.79 10.08 12.99
CA LEU A 138 20.18 9.51 14.18
C LEU A 138 19.02 10.37 14.71
N ALA A 139 19.14 11.69 14.67
CA ALA A 139 18.08 12.60 15.10
C ALA A 139 16.84 12.44 14.22
N VAL A 140 17.03 12.35 12.89
CA VAL A 140 15.94 12.12 11.94
C VAL A 140 15.25 10.77 12.20
N LEU A 141 16.02 9.71 12.48
CA LEU A 141 15.48 8.39 12.79
C LEU A 141 14.61 8.43 14.05
N ILE A 142 15.10 9.05 15.13
CA ILE A 142 14.36 9.20 16.39
C ILE A 142 13.07 9.98 16.16
N THR A 143 13.13 11.08 15.38
CA THR A 143 11.94 11.85 15.02
C THR A 143 10.97 11.05 14.17
N ALA A 144 11.44 10.24 13.22
CA ALA A 144 10.58 9.38 12.41
C ALA A 144 9.79 8.38 13.27
N VAL A 145 10.46 7.73 14.23
CA VAL A 145 9.82 6.83 15.19
C VAL A 145 8.85 7.61 16.11
N GLY A 146 9.26 8.78 16.59
CA GLY A 146 8.40 9.63 17.41
C GLY A 146 7.11 10.04 16.69
N MET A 147 7.20 10.43 15.41
CA MET A 147 6.03 10.77 14.60
C MET A 147 5.12 9.57 14.36
N SER A 148 5.69 8.38 14.13
CA SER A 148 4.93 7.13 14.03
C SER A 148 4.08 6.89 15.27
N PHE A 149 4.68 6.98 16.48
CA PHE A 149 3.93 6.84 17.73
C PHE A 149 2.88 7.93 17.93
N ILE A 150 3.16 9.18 17.57
CA ILE A 150 2.18 10.27 17.67
C ILE A 150 0.96 9.96 16.80
N ILE A 151 1.15 9.56 15.54
CA ILE A 151 0.05 9.25 14.61
C ILE A 151 -0.71 8.03 15.08
N GLN A 152 -0.02 7.00 15.54
CA GLN A 152 -0.63 5.79 16.09
C GLN A 152 -1.51 6.13 17.29
N ASN A 153 -1.00 6.92 18.25
CA ASN A 153 -1.76 7.29 19.44
C ASN A 153 -2.93 8.23 19.12
N ILE A 154 -2.78 9.15 18.16
CA ILE A 154 -3.90 9.96 17.65
C ILE A 154 -4.97 9.07 17.03
N SER A 155 -4.56 8.09 16.21
CA SER A 155 -5.48 7.13 15.60
C SER A 155 -6.24 6.34 16.67
N LEU A 156 -5.53 5.86 17.69
CA LEU A 156 -6.12 5.15 18.83
C LEU A 156 -7.06 6.04 19.67
N ALA A 157 -6.73 7.32 19.86
CA ALA A 157 -7.57 8.24 20.62
C ALA A 157 -8.89 8.57 19.90
N ILE A 158 -8.86 8.67 18.56
CA ILE A 158 -10.05 9.01 17.76
C ILE A 158 -10.89 7.77 17.44
N TYR A 159 -10.25 6.67 17.05
CA TYR A 159 -10.93 5.47 16.54
C TYR A 159 -10.98 4.30 17.53
N GLY A 160 -10.17 4.33 18.59
CA GLY A 160 -10.03 3.22 19.53
C GLY A 160 -9.23 2.04 18.97
N VAL A 161 -9.30 0.91 19.67
CA VAL A 161 -8.56 -0.33 19.35
C VAL A 161 -9.37 -1.31 18.49
N ASN A 162 -10.65 -1.02 18.25
CA ASN A 162 -11.55 -1.94 17.58
C ASN A 162 -11.38 -1.89 16.05
N ALA A 163 -11.63 -3.03 15.40
CA ALA A 163 -11.66 -3.09 13.95
C ALA A 163 -12.86 -2.29 13.40
N HIS A 164 -12.58 -1.32 12.53
CA HIS A 164 -13.60 -0.55 11.82
C HIS A 164 -13.85 -1.17 10.44
N SER A 165 -15.06 -1.66 10.22
CA SER A 165 -15.49 -2.25 8.95
C SER A 165 -16.52 -1.36 8.29
N ILE A 166 -16.50 -1.32 6.95
CA ILE A 166 -17.53 -0.66 6.15
C ILE A 166 -18.51 -1.71 5.61
N PRO A 167 -19.79 -1.35 5.37
CA PRO A 167 -20.74 -2.18 4.65
C PRO A 167 -20.19 -2.61 3.28
N PRO A 168 -20.64 -3.73 2.71
CA PRO A 168 -20.28 -4.15 1.37
C PRO A 168 -20.91 -3.22 0.31
N LEU A 169 -20.30 -2.05 0.10
CA LEU A 169 -20.75 -1.04 -0.87
C LEU A 169 -20.66 -1.52 -2.33
N ILE A 170 -19.80 -2.50 -2.59
CA ILE A 170 -19.66 -3.16 -3.88
C ILE A 170 -20.12 -4.59 -3.67
N SER A 171 -20.96 -5.08 -4.57
CA SER A 171 -21.49 -6.45 -4.49
C SER A 171 -20.34 -7.46 -4.36
N SER A 172 -20.30 -8.22 -3.26
CA SER A 172 -19.34 -9.33 -3.12
C SER A 172 -19.68 -10.55 -3.99
N ASN A 173 -20.63 -10.41 -4.93
CA ASN A 173 -20.94 -11.45 -5.90
C ASN A 173 -19.74 -11.72 -6.81
N ASN A 174 -19.68 -12.94 -7.32
CA ASN A 174 -18.63 -13.34 -8.24
C ASN A 174 -18.79 -12.62 -9.59
N ILE A 175 -17.75 -11.92 -10.04
CA ILE A 175 -17.68 -11.30 -11.36
C ILE A 175 -17.56 -12.36 -12.47
N PHE A 176 -16.81 -13.43 -12.21
CA PHE A 176 -16.76 -14.62 -13.03
C PHE A 176 -16.60 -15.85 -12.13
N THR A 177 -17.21 -16.95 -12.58
CA THR A 177 -16.97 -18.29 -12.03
C THR A 177 -16.50 -19.18 -13.15
N ILE A 178 -15.20 -19.44 -13.22
CA ILE A 178 -14.61 -20.30 -14.27
C ILE A 178 -14.03 -21.51 -13.57
N GLY A 179 -14.59 -22.70 -13.85
CA GLY A 179 -14.08 -23.96 -13.32
C GLY A 179 -14.03 -24.06 -11.79
N GLY A 180 -14.90 -23.36 -11.07
CA GLY A 180 -14.91 -23.31 -9.59
C GLY A 180 -13.97 -22.26 -8.96
N VAL A 181 -13.31 -21.44 -9.77
CA VAL A 181 -12.57 -20.25 -9.31
C VAL A 181 -13.55 -19.09 -9.16
N HIS A 182 -13.54 -18.47 -7.98
CA HIS A 182 -14.44 -17.38 -7.61
C HIS A 182 -13.64 -16.09 -7.49
N TYR A 183 -13.95 -15.10 -8.32
CA TYR A 183 -13.35 -13.77 -8.22
C TYR A 183 -14.45 -12.75 -7.96
N ALA A 184 -14.34 -12.00 -6.87
CA ALA A 184 -15.36 -11.06 -6.43
C ALA A 184 -15.13 -9.65 -7.02
N TRP A 185 -16.21 -8.86 -7.13
CA TRP A 185 -16.13 -7.51 -7.70
C TRP A 185 -15.26 -6.57 -6.87
N ASP A 186 -15.27 -6.68 -5.54
CA ASP A 186 -14.44 -5.88 -4.65
C ASP A 186 -12.94 -6.05 -4.96
N ALA A 187 -12.48 -7.30 -5.12
CA ALA A 187 -11.11 -7.63 -5.49
C ALA A 187 -10.76 -7.08 -6.89
N PHE A 188 -11.70 -7.18 -7.85
CA PHE A 188 -11.54 -6.57 -9.17
C PHE A 188 -11.39 -5.05 -9.10
N PHE A 189 -12.25 -4.38 -8.32
CA PHE A 189 -12.19 -2.92 -8.14
C PHE A 189 -10.89 -2.46 -7.47
N VAL A 190 -10.36 -3.23 -6.51
CA VAL A 190 -9.04 -2.95 -5.92
C VAL A 190 -7.96 -2.91 -7.00
N ILE A 191 -7.91 -3.90 -7.90
CA ILE A 191 -6.95 -3.90 -9.02
C ILE A 191 -7.23 -2.75 -9.99
N LEU A 192 -8.51 -2.52 -10.32
CA LEU A 192 -8.96 -1.48 -11.24
C LEU A 192 -8.54 -0.08 -10.78
N VAL A 193 -8.47 0.17 -9.47
CA VAL A 193 -8.03 1.46 -8.91
C VAL A 193 -6.52 1.48 -8.69
N THR A 194 -5.94 0.44 -8.09
CA THR A 194 -4.51 0.42 -7.72
C THR A 194 -3.59 0.40 -8.93
N ALA A 195 -3.90 -0.38 -9.98
CA ALA A 195 -3.03 -0.50 -11.15
C ALA A 195 -2.90 0.81 -11.94
N PRO A 196 -3.98 1.56 -12.25
CA PRO A 196 -3.86 2.88 -12.84
C PRO A 196 -3.11 3.88 -11.95
N VAL A 197 -3.32 3.88 -10.63
CA VAL A 197 -2.60 4.78 -9.72
C VAL A 197 -1.10 4.46 -9.71
N LEU A 198 -0.73 3.18 -9.68
CA LEU A 198 0.65 2.70 -9.79
C LEU A 198 1.32 3.18 -11.09
N VAL A 199 0.63 3.01 -12.22
CA VAL A 199 1.11 3.42 -13.55
C VAL A 199 1.23 4.94 -13.62
N LEU A 200 0.20 5.67 -13.17
CA LEU A 200 0.18 7.13 -13.17
C LEU A 200 1.32 7.71 -12.32
N LEU A 201 1.52 7.18 -11.12
CA LEU A 201 2.56 7.64 -10.20
C LEU A 201 3.96 7.30 -10.73
N SER A 202 4.13 6.13 -11.32
CA SER A 202 5.38 5.73 -12.00
C SER A 202 5.69 6.66 -13.18
N TRP A 203 4.69 6.96 -14.00
CA TRP A 203 4.81 7.85 -15.15
C TRP A 203 5.09 9.29 -14.69
N LEU A 204 4.40 9.77 -13.65
CA LEU A 204 4.59 11.09 -13.07
C LEU A 204 6.05 11.29 -12.67
N VAL A 205 6.64 10.35 -11.94
CA VAL A 205 8.01 10.49 -11.44
C VAL A 205 9.07 10.29 -12.53
N LYS A 206 8.86 9.37 -13.47
CA LYS A 206 9.86 9.04 -14.51
C LYS A 206 9.83 9.99 -15.69
N SER A 207 8.65 10.45 -16.09
CA SER A 207 8.44 11.10 -17.39
C SER A 207 8.12 12.60 -17.29
N THR A 208 7.51 13.07 -16.20
CA THR A 208 7.09 14.48 -16.11
C THR A 208 8.23 15.43 -15.71
N ARG A 209 8.05 16.74 -15.99
CA ARG A 209 9.01 17.78 -15.61
C ARG A 209 9.19 17.86 -14.09
N GLN A 210 8.10 17.71 -13.33
CA GLN A 210 8.13 17.69 -11.86
C GLN A 210 8.93 16.50 -11.33
N GLY A 211 8.69 15.29 -11.87
CA GLY A 211 9.46 14.10 -11.51
C GLY A 211 10.95 14.24 -11.82
N LYS A 212 11.29 14.80 -12.98
CA LYS A 212 12.69 15.10 -13.37
C LYS A 212 13.34 16.10 -12.41
N SER A 213 12.65 17.17 -12.02
CA SER A 213 13.20 18.15 -11.06
C SER A 213 13.40 17.54 -9.67
N MET A 214 12.45 16.74 -9.18
CA MET A 214 12.58 16.06 -7.87
C MET A 214 13.83 15.18 -7.83
N ARG A 215 14.06 14.39 -8.90
CA ARG A 215 15.23 13.51 -9.01
C ARG A 215 16.53 14.29 -9.21
N ALA A 216 16.50 15.42 -9.90
CA ALA A 216 17.67 16.27 -10.08
C ALA A 216 18.13 16.92 -8.76
N THR A 217 17.22 17.16 -7.81
CA THR A 217 17.57 17.71 -6.49
C THR A 217 18.05 16.67 -5.48
N SER A 218 17.86 15.37 -5.75
CA SER A 218 18.28 14.28 -4.86
C SER A 218 19.57 13.57 -5.30
N GLN A 219 20.08 13.89 -6.50
CA GLN A 219 21.40 13.50 -7.01
C GLN A 219 22.44 14.57 -6.66
#